data_AF-A0A935RZ92-F1
#
_entry.id   AF-A0A935RZ92-F1
#
_cell.length_a   1.000
_cell.length_b   1.000
_cell.length_c   1.000
_cell.angle_alpha   90.00
_cell.angle_beta   90.00
_cell.angle_gamma   90.00
#
_symmetry.space_group_name_H-M   'P 1'
#
loop_
_entity.id
_entity.type
_entity.pdbx_description
1 polymer ?
#
loop_
_entity_poly.entity_id
_entity_poly.type
_entity_poly.pdbx_seq_one_letter_code
_entity_poly.pdbx_strand_id
1 'polypeptide(L)'
;MKLKDMLSKLQKYFPVIALILSSIAISIRSIDGKINLVLHKYPALIFLMVVISSFLVAIYFQINKRKILSLSNKIKEQSKIRNEEFDALLNELTERQREVYDLIISGKTNKEIMTELFIEQSTLKSHINQIYKKLNIKSRGELKVKPG
;
A
#
# COMPACT_ATOMS: atom_id res chain seq x y z
N MET A 1 -23.53 3.49 2.36
CA MET A 1 -22.20 2.99 2.80
C MET A 1 -22.20 1.49 3.11
N LYS A 2 -23.15 0.95 3.90
CA LYS A 2 -23.22 -0.49 4.24
C LYS A 2 -23.32 -1.46 3.05
N LEU A 3 -24.07 -1.13 2.00
CA LEU A 3 -24.28 -2.04 0.86
C LEU A 3 -22.99 -2.32 0.06
N LYS A 4 -22.16 -1.29 -0.15
CA LYS A 4 -20.89 -1.41 -0.87
C LYS A 4 -19.87 -2.26 -0.09
N ASP A 5 -19.90 -2.15 1.24
CA ASP A 5 -19.10 -2.98 2.13
C ASP A 5 -19.55 -4.44 2.12
N MET A 6 -20.86 -4.71 2.16
CA MET A 6 -21.39 -6.07 2.05
C MET A 6 -21.07 -6.71 0.69
N LEU A 7 -21.20 -5.95 -0.40
CA LEU A 7 -20.81 -6.39 -1.75
C LEU A 7 -19.31 -6.71 -1.83
N SER A 8 -18.46 -5.89 -1.21
CA SER A 8 -17.00 -6.14 -1.20
C SER A 8 -16.61 -7.39 -0.41
N LYS A 9 -17.34 -7.70 0.67
CA LYS A 9 -17.16 -8.94 1.43
C LYS A 9 -17.58 -10.15 0.60
N LEU A 10 -18.70 -10.07 -0.11
CA LEU A 10 -19.19 -11.13 -1.00
C LEU A 10 -18.23 -11.40 -2.16
N GLN A 11 -17.65 -10.35 -2.75
CA GLN A 11 -16.69 -10.43 -3.86
C GLN A 11 -15.42 -11.22 -3.49
N LYS A 12 -15.02 -11.23 -2.20
CA LYS A 12 -13.86 -12.00 -1.72
C LYS A 12 -14.04 -13.53 -1.85
N TYR A 13 -15.29 -14.01 -1.89
CA TYR A 13 -15.61 -15.44 -1.97
C TYR A 13 -15.74 -15.96 -3.41
N PHE A 14 -15.87 -15.08 -4.41
CA PHE A 14 -16.01 -15.46 -5.83
C PHE A 14 -14.93 -16.43 -6.34
N PRO A 15 -13.62 -16.23 -6.09
CA PRO A 15 -12.60 -17.18 -6.56
C PRO A 15 -12.73 -18.57 -5.89
N VAL A 16 -13.12 -18.62 -4.61
CA VAL A 16 -13.31 -19.88 -3.88
C VAL A 16 -14.53 -20.63 -4.42
N ILE A 17 -15.62 -19.92 -4.70
CA ILE A 17 -16.84 -20.50 -5.27
C ILE A 17 -16.58 -21.04 -6.69
N ALA A 18 -15.84 -20.29 -7.51
CA ALA A 18 -15.46 -20.72 -8.86
C ALA A 18 -14.62 -22.02 -8.84
N LEU A 19 -13.70 -22.15 -7.88
CA LEU A 19 -12.83 -23.32 -7.71
C LEU A 19 -13.60 -24.55 -7.20
N ILE A 20 -14.59 -24.35 -6.34
CA ILE A 20 -15.50 -25.40 -5.87
C ILE A 20 -16.37 -25.92 -7.03
N LEU A 21 -16.96 -25.01 -7.83
CA LEU A 21 -17.79 -25.39 -8.98
C LEU A 21 -17.00 -26.15 -10.06
N SER A 22 -15.75 -25.75 -10.34
CA SER A 22 -14.89 -26.49 -11.28
C SER A 22 -14.56 -27.88 -10.75
N SER A 23 -14.32 -28.03 -9.45
CA SER A 23 -14.03 -29.32 -8.81
C SER A 23 -15.23 -30.27 -8.83
N ILE A 24 -16.44 -29.74 -8.62
CA ILE A 24 -17.70 -30.51 -8.70
C ILE A 24 -18.00 -30.93 -10.14
N ALA A 25 -17.75 -30.07 -11.13
CA ALA A 25 -17.95 -30.39 -12.55
C ALA A 25 -17.05 -31.55 -13.03
N ILE A 26 -15.89 -31.72 -12.40
CA ILE A 26 -14.89 -32.74 -12.74
C ILE A 26 -15.06 -34.00 -11.87
N SER A 27 -16.02 -34.03 -10.93
CA SER A 27 -16.18 -35.13 -9.96
C SER A 27 -16.08 -36.52 -10.61
N ILE A 28 -15.01 -37.23 -10.26
CA ILE A 28 -14.64 -38.55 -10.78
C ILE A 28 -15.21 -39.61 -9.84
N ARG A 29 -16.08 -40.48 -10.34
CA ARG A 29 -16.49 -41.68 -9.60
C ARG A 29 -15.83 -42.90 -10.23
N SER A 30 -14.92 -43.53 -9.50
CA SER A 30 -14.32 -44.82 -9.88
C SER A 30 -15.07 -45.92 -9.14
N ILE A 31 -15.88 -46.69 -9.86
CA ILE A 31 -16.61 -47.84 -9.28
C ILE A 31 -15.97 -49.16 -9.74
N ASP A 32 -15.41 -49.22 -10.96
CA ASP A 32 -14.87 -50.46 -11.54
C ASP A 32 -13.50 -50.25 -12.25
N GLY A 33 -12.69 -49.30 -11.78
CA GLY A 33 -11.43 -48.94 -12.44
C GLY A 33 -11.58 -48.13 -13.74
N LYS A 34 -12.81 -47.82 -14.16
CA LYS A 34 -13.12 -46.86 -15.23
C LYS A 34 -13.45 -45.49 -14.63
N ILE A 35 -12.75 -44.46 -15.08
CA ILE A 35 -13.00 -43.06 -14.75
C ILE A 35 -14.31 -42.64 -15.45
N ASN A 36 -15.42 -42.58 -14.73
CA ASN A 36 -16.68 -42.03 -15.25
C ASN A 36 -16.89 -40.61 -14.72
N LEU A 37 -16.82 -39.61 -15.60
CA LEU A 37 -17.26 -38.26 -15.26
C LEU A 37 -18.79 -38.20 -15.21
N VAL A 38 -19.33 -37.69 -14.11
CA VAL A 38 -20.79 -37.58 -13.88
C VAL A 38 -21.50 -36.81 -14.99
N LEU A 39 -20.83 -35.84 -15.63
CA LEU A 39 -21.39 -34.98 -16.68
C LEU A 39 -20.93 -35.32 -18.11
N HIS A 40 -20.27 -36.47 -18.35
CA HIS A 40 -19.77 -36.81 -19.69
C HIS A 40 -20.86 -36.80 -20.78
N LYS A 41 -22.11 -37.09 -20.39
CA LYS A 41 -23.29 -37.04 -21.29
C LYS A 41 -23.70 -35.63 -21.72
N TYR A 42 -23.16 -34.58 -21.10
CA TYR A 42 -23.56 -33.18 -21.31
C TYR A 42 -22.34 -32.25 -21.55
N PRO A 43 -21.58 -32.41 -22.64
CA PRO A 43 -20.37 -31.64 -22.91
C PRO A 43 -20.63 -30.12 -23.03
N ALA A 44 -21.79 -29.73 -23.54
CA ALA A 44 -22.20 -28.32 -23.63
C ALA A 44 -22.34 -27.65 -22.26
N LEU A 45 -22.79 -28.39 -21.23
CA LEU A 45 -22.96 -27.87 -19.88
C LEU A 45 -21.59 -27.58 -19.22
N ILE A 46 -20.62 -28.47 -19.43
CA ILE A 46 -19.24 -28.30 -18.95
C ILE A 46 -18.62 -27.05 -19.59
N PHE A 47 -18.78 -26.88 -20.90
CA PHE A 47 -18.28 -25.70 -21.61
C PHE A 47 -18.88 -24.41 -21.05
N LEU A 48 -20.20 -24.37 -20.82
CA LEU A 48 -20.89 -23.22 -20.25
C LEU A 48 -20.35 -22.85 -18.85
N MET A 49 -20.11 -23.85 -17.99
CA MET A 49 -19.54 -23.64 -16.64
C MET A 49 -18.13 -23.04 -16.69
N VAL A 50 -17.29 -23.48 -17.64
CA VAL A 50 -15.93 -22.94 -17.84
C VAL A 50 -16.00 -21.48 -18.31
N VAL A 51 -16.89 -21.17 -19.26
CA VAL A 51 -17.08 -19.81 -19.78
C VAL A 51 -17.56 -18.86 -18.66
N ILE A 52 -18.54 -19.29 -17.86
CA ILE A 52 -19.06 -18.49 -16.74
C ILE A 52 -17.97 -18.25 -15.68
N SER A 53 -17.18 -19.28 -15.36
CA SER A 53 -16.05 -19.16 -14.42
C SER A 53 -15.00 -18.16 -14.91
N SER A 54 -14.61 -18.25 -16.18
CA SER A 54 -13.68 -17.32 -16.81
C SER A 54 -14.21 -15.87 -16.77
N PHE A 55 -15.49 -15.69 -17.04
CA PHE A 55 -16.14 -14.37 -17.02
C PHE A 55 -16.20 -13.76 -15.61
N LEU A 56 -16.51 -14.56 -14.58
CA LEU A 56 -16.52 -14.11 -13.19
C LEU A 56 -15.13 -13.64 -12.72
N VAL A 57 -14.06 -14.34 -13.11
CA VAL A 57 -12.68 -13.94 -12.80
C VAL A 57 -12.33 -12.61 -13.47
N ALA A 58 -12.72 -12.43 -14.74
CA ALA A 58 -12.50 -11.17 -15.45
C ALA A 58 -13.22 -9.99 -14.78
N ILE A 59 -14.47 -10.17 -14.37
CA ILE A 59 -15.24 -9.16 -13.63
C ILE A 59 -14.58 -8.84 -12.29
N TYR A 60 -14.15 -9.85 -11.55
CA TYR A 60 -13.46 -9.67 -10.27
C TYR A 60 -12.22 -8.78 -10.41
N PHE A 61 -11.39 -9.07 -11.42
CA PHE A 61 -10.17 -8.29 -11.70
C PHE A 61 -10.48 -6.85 -12.10
N GLN A 62 -11.47 -6.65 -12.98
CA GLN A 62 -11.87 -5.34 -13.49
C GLN A 62 -12.34 -4.40 -12.36
N ILE A 63 -13.12 -4.92 -11.41
CA ILE A 63 -13.62 -4.15 -10.26
C ILE A 63 -12.47 -3.79 -9.32
N ASN A 64 -11.56 -4.74 -9.04
CA ASN A 64 -10.45 -4.51 -8.12
C ASN A 64 -9.47 -3.45 -8.64
N LYS A 65 -9.23 -3.41 -9.96
CA LYS A 65 -8.34 -2.42 -10.61
C LYS A 65 -8.81 -0.97 -10.40
N ARG A 66 -10.11 -0.70 -10.52
CA ARG A 66 -10.66 0.67 -10.33
C ARG A 66 -10.51 1.15 -8.89
N LYS A 67 -10.68 0.26 -7.91
CA LYS A 67 -10.52 0.59 -6.49
C LYS A 67 -9.07 0.99 -6.21
N ILE A 68 -8.11 0.17 -6.64
CA ILE A 68 -6.67 0.43 -6.46
C ILE A 68 -6.26 1.79 -7.06
N LEU A 69 -6.72 2.10 -8.27
CA LEU A 69 -6.40 3.37 -8.93
C LEU A 69 -6.91 4.58 -8.14
N SER A 70 -8.14 4.52 -7.62
CA SER A 70 -8.68 5.61 -6.81
C SER A 70 -7.97 5.80 -5.47
N LEU A 71 -7.47 4.72 -4.85
CA LEU A 71 -6.66 4.83 -3.62
C LEU A 71 -5.28 5.42 -3.93
N SER A 72 -4.64 4.96 -5.01
CA SER A 72 -3.33 5.47 -5.44
C SER A 72 -3.38 6.98 -5.70
N ASN A 73 -4.42 7.47 -6.39
CA ASN A 73 -4.60 8.90 -6.63
C ASN A 73 -4.82 9.69 -5.34
N LYS A 74 -5.64 9.17 -4.40
CA LYS A 74 -5.82 9.82 -3.09
C LYS A 74 -4.53 9.90 -2.29
N ILE A 75 -3.72 8.83 -2.29
CA ILE A 75 -2.41 8.82 -1.64
C ILE A 75 -1.47 9.86 -2.27
N LYS A 76 -1.50 10.00 -3.59
CA LYS A 76 -0.67 10.97 -4.33
C LYS A 76 -1.08 12.43 -4.05
N GLU A 77 -2.37 12.72 -4.01
CA GLU A 77 -2.85 14.06 -3.64
C GLU A 77 -2.53 14.38 -2.18
N GLN A 78 -2.72 13.41 -1.28
CA GLN A 78 -2.39 13.58 0.14
C GLN A 78 -0.88 13.72 0.37
N SER A 79 -0.04 13.01 -0.39
CA SER A 79 1.42 13.18 -0.31
C SER A 79 1.82 14.56 -0.83
N LYS A 80 1.24 15.02 -1.94
CA LYS A 80 1.52 16.35 -2.50
C LYS A 80 1.24 17.48 -1.49
N ILE A 81 0.05 17.49 -0.88
CA ILE A 81 -0.33 18.50 0.14
C ILE A 81 0.64 18.45 1.32
N ARG A 82 0.96 17.24 1.81
CA ARG A 82 1.90 17.07 2.93
C ARG A 82 3.30 17.57 2.58
N ASN A 83 3.76 17.39 1.34
CA ASN A 83 5.08 17.87 0.91
C ASN A 83 5.10 19.39 0.82
N GLU A 84 4.06 20.01 0.25
CA GLU A 84 3.92 21.47 0.19
C GLU A 84 3.89 22.09 1.60
N GLU A 85 3.15 21.49 2.54
CA GLU A 85 3.13 21.91 3.94
C GLU A 85 4.50 21.74 4.60
N PHE A 86 5.17 20.60 4.38
CA PHE A 86 6.50 20.36 4.92
C PHE A 86 7.56 21.33 4.38
N ASP A 87 7.52 21.63 3.08
CA ASP A 87 8.41 22.60 2.44
C ASP A 87 8.17 24.03 3.00
N ALA A 88 6.92 24.38 3.30
CA ALA A 88 6.60 25.64 3.98
C ALA A 88 7.20 25.70 5.39
N LEU A 89 7.08 24.62 6.18
CA LEU A 89 7.68 24.53 7.52
C LEU A 89 9.21 24.56 7.48
N LEU A 90 9.83 23.96 6.46
CA LEU A 90 11.28 24.06 6.25
C LEU A 90 11.71 25.51 6.05
N ASN A 91 10.91 26.32 5.34
CA ASN A 91 11.19 27.74 5.13
C ASN A 91 11.10 28.58 6.41
N GLU A 92 10.47 28.07 7.48
CA GLU A 92 10.48 28.73 8.79
C GLU A 92 11.74 28.45 9.63
N LEU A 93 12.59 27.50 9.21
CA LEU A 93 13.87 27.27 9.87
C LEU A 93 14.79 28.49 9.68
N THR A 94 15.50 28.86 10.73
CA THR A 94 16.58 29.85 10.60
C THR A 94 17.74 29.26 9.79
N GLU A 95 18.59 30.09 9.20
CA GLU A 95 19.80 29.66 8.48
C GLU A 95 20.59 28.59 9.26
N ARG A 96 20.85 28.85 10.54
CA ARG A 96 21.58 27.90 11.39
C ARG A 96 20.84 26.59 11.64
N GLN A 97 19.51 26.63 11.75
CA GLN A 97 18.69 25.43 11.89
C GLN A 97 18.66 24.64 10.58
N ARG A 98 18.67 25.32 9.44
CA ARG A 98 18.72 24.72 8.10
C ARG A 98 20.05 24.01 7.87
N GLU A 99 21.18 24.60 8.23
CA GLU A 99 22.49 23.94 8.17
C GLU A 99 22.52 22.64 8.99
N VAL A 100 22.01 22.68 10.23
CA VAL A 100 21.90 21.49 11.08
C VAL A 100 20.98 20.44 10.44
N TYR A 101 19.84 20.86 9.90
CA TYR A 101 18.90 19.98 9.19
C TYR A 101 19.56 19.28 8.00
N ASP A 102 20.25 20.03 7.14
CA ASP A 102 20.93 19.55 5.93
C ASP A 102 22.02 18.52 6.27
N LEU A 103 22.75 18.74 7.35
CA LEU A 103 23.72 17.76 7.85
C LEU A 103 23.05 16.50 8.42
N ILE A 104 21.88 16.62 9.05
CA ILE A 104 21.15 15.46 9.57
C ILE A 104 20.63 14.57 8.43
N ILE A 105 20.07 15.18 7.38
CA ILE A 105 19.53 14.46 6.21
C ILE A 105 20.64 13.87 5.34
N SER A 106 21.83 14.49 5.29
CA SER A 106 23.00 13.91 4.63
C SER A 106 23.62 12.73 5.41
N GLY A 107 23.08 12.41 6.59
CA GLY A 107 23.44 11.22 7.36
C GLY A 107 24.49 11.44 8.44
N LYS A 108 24.99 12.67 8.64
CA LYS A 108 26.04 13.00 9.61
C LYS A 108 25.63 12.72 11.04
N THR A 109 26.51 12.12 11.82
CA THR A 109 26.34 11.92 13.27
C THR A 109 26.37 13.24 14.02
N ASN A 110 25.81 13.29 15.23
CA ASN A 110 25.85 14.49 16.06
C ASN A 110 27.30 14.97 16.32
N LYS A 111 28.25 14.04 16.41
CA LYS A 111 29.67 14.37 16.59
C LYS A 111 30.25 15.09 15.38
N GLU A 112 29.97 14.59 14.18
CA GLU A 112 30.41 15.22 12.93
C GLU A 112 29.78 16.60 12.75
N ILE A 113 28.48 16.75 13.06
CA ILE A 113 27.79 18.05 12.98
C ILE A 113 28.42 19.06 13.94
N MET A 114 28.70 18.66 15.18
CA MET A 114 29.37 19.54 16.15
C MET A 114 30.74 20.00 15.66
N THR A 115 31.52 19.10 15.06
CA THR A 115 32.84 19.42 14.50
C THR A 115 32.74 20.34 13.29
N GLU A 116 31.86 20.02 12.34
CA GLU A 116 31.70 20.77 11.08
C GLU A 116 31.16 22.18 11.31
N LEU A 117 30.29 22.32 12.30
CA LEU A 117 29.66 23.58 12.65
C LEU A 117 30.34 24.32 13.81
N PHE A 118 31.40 23.76 14.42
CA PHE A 118 32.12 24.29 15.57
C PHE A 118 31.20 24.65 16.77
N ILE A 119 30.31 23.73 17.17
CA ILE A 119 29.36 23.92 18.27
C ILE A 119 29.41 22.80 19.30
N GLU A 120 29.03 23.11 20.54
CA GLU A 120 28.90 22.14 21.61
C GLU A 120 27.61 21.31 21.54
N GLN A 121 27.59 20.21 22.28
CA GLN A 121 26.46 19.26 22.33
C GLN A 121 25.16 19.89 22.83
N SER A 122 25.25 20.79 23.81
CA SER A 122 24.11 21.53 24.36
C SER A 122 23.43 22.39 23.29
N THR A 123 24.24 23.13 22.52
CA THR A 123 23.81 23.98 21.40
C THR A 123 23.21 23.16 20.27
N LEU A 124 23.87 22.07 19.85
CA LEU A 124 23.32 21.19 18.83
C LEU A 124 21.96 20.61 19.27
N LYS A 125 21.84 20.16 20.52
CA LYS A 125 20.58 19.64 21.06
C LYS A 125 19.47 20.69 21.04
N SER A 126 19.80 21.95 21.33
CA SER A 126 18.85 23.06 21.22
C SER A 126 18.37 23.27 19.78
N HIS A 127 19.28 23.29 18.81
CA HIS A 127 18.91 23.40 17.39
C HIS A 127 18.02 22.23 16.95
N ILE A 128 18.38 20.99 17.28
CA ILE A 128 17.60 19.79 16.96
C ILE A 128 16.20 19.88 17.56
N ASN A 129 16.08 20.27 18.83
CA ASN A 129 14.78 20.41 19.49
C ASN A 129 13.91 21.48 18.82
N GLN A 130 14.49 22.60 18.41
CA GLN A 130 13.74 23.65 17.71
C GLN A 130 13.32 23.21 16.31
N ILE A 131 14.19 22.51 15.58
CA ILE A 131 13.85 21.91 14.28
C ILE A 131 12.67 20.94 14.45
N TYR A 132 12.74 20.05 15.44
CA TYR A 132 11.68 19.08 15.70
C TYR A 132 10.35 19.74 16.02
N LYS A 133 10.40 20.83 16.82
CA LYS A 133 9.22 21.62 17.15
C LYS A 133 8.62 22.31 15.93
N LYS A 134 9.45 22.94 15.08
CA LYS A 134 8.99 23.64 13.87
C LYS A 134 8.45 22.69 12.81
N LEU A 135 9.10 21.55 12.60
CA LEU A 135 8.69 20.55 11.62
C LEU A 135 7.63 19.56 12.18
N ASN A 136 7.21 19.72 13.43
CA ASN A 136 6.25 18.85 14.13
C ASN A 136 6.60 17.35 14.06
N ILE A 137 7.87 17.03 14.26
CA ILE A 137 8.39 15.66 14.25
C ILE A 137 8.92 15.26 15.63
N LYS A 138 8.97 13.95 15.88
CA LYS A 138 9.34 13.41 17.20
C LYS A 138 10.68 12.69 17.22
N SER A 139 11.18 12.30 16.05
CA SER A 139 12.36 11.46 15.96
C SER A 139 13.27 11.82 14.79
N ARG A 140 14.55 11.48 14.93
CA ARG A 140 15.53 11.61 13.84
C ARG A 140 15.16 10.75 12.63
N GLY A 141 14.51 9.61 12.87
CA GLY A 141 14.02 8.73 11.83
C GLY A 141 12.96 9.42 10.97
N GLU A 142 11.97 10.06 11.61
CA GLU A 142 10.97 10.88 10.92
C GLU A 142 11.61 12.02 10.12
N LEU A 143 12.64 12.67 10.65
CA LEU A 143 13.33 13.76 9.93
C LEU A 143 13.99 13.29 8.62
N LYS A 144 14.56 12.07 8.61
CA LYS A 144 15.21 11.49 7.42
C LYS A 144 14.22 11.04 6.36
N VAL A 145 12.97 10.78 6.74
CA VAL A 145 11.90 10.49 5.80
C VAL A 145 11.38 11.83 5.30
N LYS A 146 12.09 12.43 4.34
CA LYS A 146 11.51 13.54 3.56
C LYS A 146 10.17 13.04 3.03
N PRO A 147 9.04 13.71 3.30
CA PRO A 147 7.78 13.32 2.70
C PRO A 147 7.98 13.49 1.17
N GLY A 148 7.99 12.34 0.48
CA GLY A 148 8.21 12.25 -0.97
C GLY A 148 6.95 12.49 -1.76
#